data_AF-A0A9W4DW26-F1
#
_entry.id   AF-A0A9W4DW26-F1
#
_cell.length_a   1.000
_cell.length_b   1.000
_cell.length_c   1.000
_cell.angle_alpha   90.00
_cell.angle_beta   90.00
_cell.angle_gamma   90.00
#
_symmetry.space_group_name_H-M   'P 1'
#
loop_
_entity.id
_entity.type
_entity.pdbx_description
1 polymer ?
#
loop_
_entity_poly.entity_id
_entity_poly.type
_entity_poly.pdbx_seq_one_letter_code
_entity_poly.pdbx_strand_id
1 'polypeptide(L)'
;MAVASVQPYWDLTFDTHGDAEPAQRDALLAHAGELTDLVLFAHGWNNDLSTASALYDRFFAPFPALLAGTAGVRLGYAGVHWPSMRFSDEPIPDFPHATAIAADPLGADIAALKRVLPGHDAAADRIAELLALQPDDPAAIEEFVSLVRTLTGCTSPQAALLAQDAGEDGAPPELLTGDPAAVCEALGDAVAAVQGEQGEQALLGGLGRLGKKVWSGARELLRQATYFAMKGRAGTVGKAGLGPLLGQLAARAPGTRVHLVGHSFGARLVSFALAGLPPEARNVASVTLLQGAFSHSAYSPGGALAGLQARVNGPVVACHSSHDQALGVFYPLASRLSGDDRSLLGDDRWGALGHDGFHGLSGAPALPLSAALAAAFPASCVSVDASAVVRAGGPPSGAHSDICHPQLAHLTLHAATLL
;
A
#
# COMPACT_ATOMS: atom_id res chain seq x y z
N MET A 1 -7.95 5.94 -18.33
CA MET A 1 -8.76 5.22 -19.34
C MET A 1 -9.66 4.25 -18.61
N ALA A 2 -10.87 3.96 -19.08
CA ALA A 2 -11.73 2.94 -18.46
C ALA A 2 -11.19 1.52 -18.74
N VAL A 3 -11.48 0.56 -17.86
CA VAL A 3 -11.15 -0.86 -18.07
C VAL A 3 -12.03 -1.43 -19.18
N ALA A 4 -11.41 -2.01 -20.19
CA ALA A 4 -12.06 -2.56 -21.39
C ALA A 4 -11.69 -4.02 -21.68
N SER A 5 -10.62 -4.53 -21.04
CA SER A 5 -10.11 -5.88 -21.26
C SER A 5 -11.03 -6.99 -20.71
N VAL A 6 -11.95 -6.65 -19.81
CA VAL A 6 -12.89 -7.57 -19.16
C VAL A 6 -14.28 -6.95 -18.99
N GLN A 7 -15.31 -7.81 -18.96
CA GLN A 7 -16.69 -7.48 -18.64
C GLN A 7 -17.38 -8.68 -17.95
N PRO A 8 -18.36 -8.46 -17.05
CA PRO A 8 -18.77 -7.15 -16.52
C PRO A 8 -17.73 -6.58 -15.53
N TYR A 9 -17.59 -5.25 -15.51
CA TYR A 9 -16.63 -4.54 -14.65
C TYR A 9 -17.30 -3.40 -13.86
N TRP A 10 -16.89 -3.22 -12.60
CA TRP A 10 -17.33 -2.12 -11.73
C TRP A 10 -16.15 -1.36 -11.13
N ASP A 11 -16.23 -0.04 -11.11
CA ASP A 11 -15.39 0.80 -10.26
C ASP A 11 -16.01 0.90 -8.87
N LEU A 12 -15.20 0.78 -7.82
CA LEU A 12 -15.58 1.03 -6.43
C LEU A 12 -14.65 2.08 -5.82
N THR A 13 -15.14 3.30 -5.69
CA THR A 13 -14.38 4.43 -5.16
C THR A 13 -14.70 4.62 -3.70
N PHE A 14 -13.67 4.69 -2.87
CA PHE A 14 -13.75 4.98 -1.46
C PHE A 14 -13.11 6.33 -1.15
N ASP A 15 -13.66 7.05 -0.17
CA ASP A 15 -13.04 8.25 0.36
C ASP A 15 -11.99 7.94 1.45
N THR A 16 -11.50 8.97 2.13
CA THR A 16 -10.46 8.83 3.17
C THR A 16 -10.95 8.15 4.45
N HIS A 17 -12.27 8.10 4.67
CA HIS A 17 -12.91 7.47 5.82
C HIS A 17 -13.36 6.02 5.51
N GLY A 18 -13.28 5.61 4.24
CA GLY A 18 -13.74 4.31 3.79
C GLY A 18 -15.21 4.31 3.37
N ASP A 19 -15.83 5.47 3.18
CA ASP A 19 -17.17 5.54 2.62
C ASP A 19 -17.11 5.28 1.11
N ALA A 20 -17.86 4.28 0.65
CA ALA A 20 -17.96 3.93 -0.75
C ALA A 20 -18.93 4.88 -1.48
N GLU A 21 -18.58 5.29 -2.70
CA GLU A 21 -19.47 6.02 -3.62
C GLU A 21 -20.80 5.23 -3.78
N PRO A 22 -21.94 5.77 -3.30
CA PRO A 22 -23.18 5.01 -3.22
C PRO A 22 -23.65 4.45 -4.57
N ALA A 23 -23.53 5.22 -5.65
CA ALA A 23 -24.00 4.77 -6.97
C ALA A 23 -23.20 3.58 -7.49
N GLN A 24 -21.88 3.58 -7.28
CA GLN A 24 -20.97 2.51 -7.67
C GLN A 24 -21.20 1.24 -6.84
N ARG A 25 -21.29 1.39 -5.52
CA ARG A 25 -21.63 0.32 -4.58
C ARG A 25 -22.95 -0.35 -4.97
N ASP A 26 -24.00 0.45 -5.13
CA ASP A 26 -25.35 -0.05 -5.37
C ASP A 26 -25.45 -0.76 -6.73
N ALA A 27 -24.73 -0.28 -7.74
CA ALA A 27 -24.64 -0.93 -9.04
C ALA A 27 -24.00 -2.33 -8.96
N LEU A 28 -22.89 -2.48 -8.22
CA LEU A 28 -22.28 -3.80 -8.01
C LEU A 28 -23.22 -4.73 -7.23
N LEU A 29 -23.80 -4.24 -6.12
CA LEU A 29 -24.69 -5.03 -5.26
C LEU A 29 -25.97 -5.48 -5.98
N ALA A 30 -26.43 -4.75 -6.99
CA ALA A 30 -27.60 -5.12 -7.78
C ALA A 30 -27.36 -6.35 -8.66
N HIS A 31 -26.14 -6.52 -9.17
CA HIS A 31 -25.78 -7.60 -10.09
C HIS A 31 -24.97 -8.73 -9.46
N ALA A 32 -24.50 -8.56 -8.23
CA ALA A 32 -23.65 -9.55 -7.55
C ALA A 32 -24.26 -10.96 -7.55
N GLY A 33 -25.58 -11.09 -7.32
CA GLY A 33 -26.28 -12.39 -7.30
C GLY A 33 -26.33 -13.12 -8.64
N GLU A 34 -25.99 -12.44 -9.75
CA GLU A 34 -25.87 -13.04 -11.08
C GLU A 34 -24.53 -13.76 -11.25
N LEU A 35 -23.52 -13.41 -10.45
CA LEU A 35 -22.15 -13.91 -10.54
C LEU A 35 -21.95 -15.17 -9.69
N THR A 36 -21.13 -16.10 -10.18
CA THR A 36 -20.60 -17.17 -9.33
C THR A 36 -19.40 -16.68 -8.52
N ASP A 37 -18.61 -15.78 -9.12
CA ASP A 37 -17.32 -15.35 -8.61
C ASP A 37 -17.11 -13.86 -8.93
N LEU A 38 -16.51 -13.12 -8.00
CA LEU A 38 -16.17 -11.70 -8.13
C LEU A 38 -14.71 -11.49 -7.74
N VAL A 39 -13.88 -10.98 -8.67
CA VAL A 39 -12.51 -10.58 -8.38
C VAL A 39 -12.46 -9.08 -8.10
N LEU A 40 -12.03 -8.69 -6.90
CA LEU A 40 -11.77 -7.28 -6.57
C LEU A 40 -10.28 -7.03 -6.52
N PHE A 41 -9.80 -5.99 -7.19
CA PHE A 41 -8.40 -5.61 -7.19
C PHE A 41 -8.18 -4.20 -6.60
N ALA A 42 -7.46 -4.11 -5.48
CA ALA A 42 -7.00 -2.85 -4.89
C ALA A 42 -5.58 -2.49 -5.37
N HIS A 43 -5.44 -1.32 -5.98
CA HIS A 43 -4.15 -0.81 -6.46
C HIS A 43 -3.25 -0.34 -5.30
N GLY A 44 -1.95 -0.20 -5.57
CA GLY A 44 -0.97 0.36 -4.65
C GLY A 44 -1.06 1.88 -4.46
N TRP A 45 -0.09 2.45 -3.77
CA TRP A 45 -0.02 3.90 -3.58
C TRP A 45 0.33 4.68 -4.85
N ASN A 46 0.17 5.99 -4.80
CA ASN A 46 0.49 6.96 -5.84
C ASN A 46 -0.21 6.73 -7.19
N ASN A 47 -1.46 6.27 -7.15
CA ASN A 47 -2.28 6.13 -8.35
C ASN A 47 -3.40 7.17 -8.32
N ASP A 48 -3.56 7.91 -9.42
CA ASP A 48 -4.83 8.57 -9.70
C ASP A 48 -5.80 7.58 -10.37
N LEU A 49 -7.07 7.98 -10.53
CA LEU A 49 -8.11 7.14 -11.15
C LEU A 49 -7.69 6.59 -12.52
N SER A 50 -6.99 7.41 -13.31
CA SER A 50 -6.59 7.04 -14.67
C SER A 50 -5.50 5.98 -14.68
N THR A 51 -4.55 6.10 -13.76
CA THR A 51 -3.40 5.21 -13.58
C THR A 51 -3.85 3.89 -12.97
N ALA A 52 -4.71 3.94 -11.94
CA ALA A 52 -5.35 2.78 -11.34
C ALA A 52 -6.15 1.96 -12.37
N SER A 53 -6.99 2.63 -13.17
CA SER A 53 -7.78 1.96 -14.19
C SER A 53 -6.92 1.33 -15.28
N ALA A 54 -5.82 1.96 -15.68
CA ALA A 54 -4.87 1.37 -16.64
C ALA A 54 -4.15 0.14 -16.06
N LEU A 55 -3.82 0.16 -14.76
CA LEU A 55 -3.27 -1.01 -14.05
C LEU A 55 -4.28 -2.16 -14.04
N TYR A 56 -5.54 -1.88 -13.71
CA TYR A 56 -6.61 -2.87 -13.71
C TYR A 56 -6.82 -3.50 -15.08
N ASP A 57 -6.90 -2.68 -16.12
CA ASP A 57 -7.07 -3.15 -17.49
C ASP A 57 -5.96 -4.12 -17.90
N ARG A 58 -4.70 -3.76 -17.62
CA ARG A 58 -3.52 -4.58 -17.92
C ARG A 58 -3.47 -5.87 -17.09
N PHE A 59 -3.78 -5.80 -15.80
CA PHE A 59 -3.74 -6.95 -14.91
C PHE A 59 -4.83 -7.97 -15.27
N PHE A 60 -6.05 -7.51 -15.58
CA PHE A 60 -7.16 -8.38 -15.95
C PHE A 60 -7.11 -8.89 -17.39
N ALA A 61 -6.34 -8.25 -18.28
CA ALA A 61 -6.29 -8.63 -19.70
C ALA A 61 -6.03 -10.12 -19.99
N PRO A 62 -5.20 -10.87 -19.22
CA PRO A 62 -5.02 -12.29 -19.45
C PRO A 62 -6.20 -13.18 -19.03
N PHE A 63 -7.09 -12.71 -18.16
CA PHE A 63 -8.11 -13.53 -17.50
C PHE A 63 -9.07 -14.22 -18.48
N PRO A 64 -9.64 -13.53 -19.50
CA PRO A 64 -10.55 -14.18 -20.45
C PRO A 64 -9.92 -15.36 -21.21
N ALA A 65 -8.64 -15.24 -21.56
CA ALA A 65 -7.92 -16.31 -22.26
C ALA A 65 -7.61 -17.49 -21.33
N LEU A 66 -7.25 -17.22 -20.07
CA LEU A 66 -6.97 -18.26 -19.07
C LEU A 66 -8.23 -19.05 -18.69
N LEU A 67 -9.39 -18.40 -18.66
CA LEU A 67 -10.68 -19.02 -18.33
C LEU A 67 -11.38 -19.66 -19.54
N ALA A 68 -10.78 -19.61 -20.72
CA ALA A 68 -11.37 -20.15 -21.92
C ALA A 68 -11.56 -21.67 -21.78
N GLY A 69 -12.82 -22.11 -21.66
CA GLY A 69 -13.18 -23.53 -21.48
C GLY A 69 -13.56 -23.91 -20.05
N THR A 70 -13.45 -23.02 -19.07
CA THR A 70 -13.96 -23.24 -17.72
C THR A 70 -15.49 -23.10 -17.71
N ALA A 71 -16.20 -24.22 -17.76
CA ALA A 71 -17.66 -24.22 -17.77
C ALA A 71 -18.24 -23.84 -16.40
N GLY A 72 -19.35 -23.09 -16.40
CA GLY A 72 -20.14 -22.80 -15.19
C GLY A 72 -19.66 -21.61 -14.35
N VAL A 73 -18.53 -20.97 -14.69
CA VAL A 73 -18.05 -19.75 -14.03
C VAL A 73 -18.67 -18.52 -14.69
N ARG A 74 -19.35 -17.68 -13.90
CA ARG A 74 -19.81 -16.34 -14.28
C ARG A 74 -19.01 -15.33 -13.46
N LEU A 75 -17.85 -14.94 -13.99
CA LEU A 75 -16.89 -14.08 -13.31
C LEU A 75 -17.23 -12.60 -13.52
N GLY A 76 -17.30 -11.82 -12.44
CA GLY A 76 -17.28 -10.36 -12.47
C GLY A 76 -15.97 -9.79 -11.95
N TYR A 77 -15.70 -8.54 -12.29
CA TYR A 77 -14.45 -7.85 -11.96
C TYR A 77 -14.73 -6.49 -11.33
N ALA A 78 -13.96 -6.10 -10.32
CA ALA A 78 -14.06 -4.76 -9.75
C ALA A 78 -12.70 -4.15 -9.42
N GLY A 79 -12.53 -2.86 -9.70
CA GLY A 79 -11.38 -2.06 -9.24
C GLY A 79 -11.73 -1.29 -7.97
N VAL A 80 -10.88 -1.38 -6.94
CA VAL A 80 -11.01 -0.62 -5.69
C VAL A 80 -10.14 0.62 -5.72
N HIS A 81 -10.76 1.76 -5.99
CA HIS A 81 -10.11 3.07 -5.97
C HIS A 81 -10.14 3.65 -4.57
N TRP A 82 -9.00 4.10 -4.07
CA TRP A 82 -8.88 4.69 -2.73
C TRP A 82 -7.89 5.86 -2.76
N PRO A 83 -7.97 6.83 -1.83
CA PRO A 83 -7.18 8.06 -1.91
C PRO A 83 -5.71 7.77 -1.55
N SER A 84 -4.92 7.39 -2.55
CA SER A 84 -3.58 6.80 -2.34
C SER A 84 -2.41 7.69 -2.76
N MET A 85 -2.65 8.96 -3.12
CA MET A 85 -1.59 9.88 -3.55
C MET A 85 -0.66 10.29 -2.41
N ARG A 86 0.63 10.48 -2.73
CA ARG A 86 1.68 10.87 -1.80
C ARG A 86 2.24 12.26 -2.11
N PHE A 87 3.03 12.79 -1.18
CA PHE A 87 4.04 13.80 -1.49
C PHE A 87 5.31 13.08 -1.89
N SER A 88 5.75 13.23 -3.14
CA SER A 88 6.88 12.47 -3.65
C SER A 88 8.16 13.27 -3.66
N ASP A 89 8.12 14.47 -4.22
CA ASP A 89 9.18 15.45 -4.45
C ASP A 89 10.43 14.93 -5.23
N GLU A 90 10.58 13.61 -5.29
CA GLU A 90 11.42 12.76 -6.13
C GLU A 90 10.49 11.96 -7.06
N PRO A 91 10.83 11.79 -8.35
CA PRO A 91 10.03 10.96 -9.25
C PRO A 91 10.03 9.49 -8.81
N ILE A 92 8.89 8.79 -8.92
CA ILE A 92 8.84 7.32 -8.80
C ILE A 92 9.19 6.71 -10.16
N PRO A 93 10.30 5.98 -10.29
CA PRO A 93 10.57 5.18 -11.48
C PRO A 93 9.55 4.04 -11.53
N ASP A 94 8.91 3.84 -12.69
CA ASP A 94 7.89 2.84 -13.04
C ASP A 94 6.42 3.28 -13.05
N PHE A 95 6.10 4.50 -12.59
CA PHE A 95 4.86 5.17 -13.01
C PHE A 95 5.22 6.25 -14.04
N PRO A 96 5.05 6.00 -15.35
CA PRO A 96 5.13 7.09 -16.31
C PRO A 96 4.02 8.07 -15.96
N HIS A 97 4.37 9.18 -15.31
CA HIS A 97 3.53 10.36 -15.38
C HIS A 97 3.22 10.57 -16.85
N ALA A 98 1.95 10.58 -17.22
CA ALA A 98 1.55 11.06 -18.53
C ALA A 98 2.29 12.37 -18.73
N THR A 99 3.18 12.36 -19.71
CA THR A 99 4.13 13.38 -20.10
C THR A 99 3.63 14.80 -19.81
N ALA A 100 3.99 15.31 -18.65
CA ALA A 100 4.20 16.72 -18.44
C ALA A 100 5.51 16.79 -17.68
N ILE A 101 6.53 17.34 -18.34
CA ILE A 101 7.68 17.89 -17.67
C ILE A 101 7.11 19.01 -16.80
N ALA A 102 6.65 18.68 -15.60
CA ALA A 102 6.22 19.68 -14.65
C ALA A 102 7.46 20.52 -14.36
N ALA A 103 7.42 21.80 -14.74
CA ALA A 103 8.50 22.74 -14.48
C ALA A 103 8.76 22.93 -12.97
N ASP A 104 7.82 22.44 -12.13
CA ASP A 104 7.87 22.46 -10.68
C ASP A 104 7.36 21.11 -10.12
N PRO A 105 8.27 20.16 -9.82
CA PRO A 105 7.93 18.87 -9.20
C PRO A 105 7.23 19.04 -7.85
N LEU A 106 7.64 20.04 -7.06
CA LEU A 106 7.07 20.32 -5.75
C LEU A 106 5.60 20.75 -5.87
N GLY A 107 5.29 21.66 -6.81
CA GLY A 107 3.92 22.11 -7.07
C GLY A 107 2.97 20.98 -7.51
N ALA A 108 3.47 20.00 -8.28
CA ALA A 108 2.68 18.85 -8.71
C ALA A 108 2.31 17.91 -7.54
N ASP A 109 3.25 17.67 -6.63
CA ASP A 109 3.03 16.86 -5.43
C ASP A 109 2.11 17.53 -4.41
N ILE A 110 2.17 18.86 -4.30
CA ILE A 110 1.24 19.60 -3.44
C ILE A 110 -0.18 19.55 -4.02
N ALA A 111 -0.35 19.68 -5.33
CA ALA A 111 -1.65 19.51 -5.98
C ALA A 111 -2.19 18.06 -5.83
N ALA A 112 -1.30 17.06 -5.84
CA ALA A 112 -1.66 15.67 -5.53
C ALA A 112 -2.14 15.51 -4.09
N LEU A 113 -1.41 16.06 -3.11
CA LEU A 113 -1.79 16.03 -1.70
C LEU A 113 -3.15 16.67 -1.46
N LYS A 114 -3.40 17.86 -2.02
CA LYS A 114 -4.68 18.56 -1.89
C LYS A 114 -5.87 17.71 -2.35
N ARG A 115 -5.70 16.96 -3.44
CA ARG A 115 -6.76 16.07 -3.96
C ARG A 115 -7.08 14.91 -3.02
N VAL A 116 -6.11 14.40 -2.26
CA VAL A 116 -6.31 13.25 -1.36
C VAL A 116 -6.52 13.63 0.10
N LEU A 117 -6.39 14.91 0.42
CA LEU A 117 -6.57 15.49 1.76
C LEU A 117 -7.46 16.73 1.66
N PRO A 118 -8.73 16.58 1.25
CA PRO A 118 -9.63 17.69 1.06
C PRO A 118 -9.82 18.47 2.37
N GLY A 119 -9.79 19.81 2.29
CA GLY A 119 -9.91 20.69 3.46
C GLY A 119 -8.58 21.09 4.09
N HIS A 120 -7.45 20.58 3.57
CA HIS A 120 -6.10 20.93 4.01
C HIS A 120 -5.33 21.78 3.00
N ASP A 121 -6.01 22.39 2.02
CA ASP A 121 -5.38 23.17 0.95
C ASP A 121 -4.44 24.26 1.45
N ALA A 122 -4.88 25.04 2.43
CA ALA A 122 -4.07 26.10 3.03
C ALA A 122 -2.83 25.55 3.76
N ALA A 123 -2.96 24.39 4.41
CA ALA A 123 -1.83 23.74 5.07
C ALA A 123 -0.82 23.21 4.03
N ALA A 124 -1.31 22.60 2.95
CA ALA A 124 -0.47 22.13 1.85
C ALA A 124 0.25 23.30 1.16
N ASP A 125 -0.42 24.43 0.91
CA ASP A 125 0.22 25.63 0.35
C ASP A 125 1.29 26.19 1.27
N ARG A 126 1.02 26.25 2.58
CA ARG A 126 2.00 26.75 3.55
C ARG A 126 3.20 25.83 3.70
N ILE A 127 2.99 24.51 3.67
CA ILE A 127 4.07 23.51 3.61
C ILE A 127 4.95 23.74 2.39
N ALA A 128 4.35 23.96 1.22
CA ALA A 128 5.07 24.23 -0.03
C ALA A 128 5.93 25.50 0.07
N GLU A 129 5.35 26.58 0.61
CA GLU A 129 6.03 27.86 0.83
C GLU A 129 7.22 27.70 1.78
N LEU A 130 7.03 27.03 2.91
CA LEU A 130 8.08 26.78 3.91
C LEU A 130 9.24 25.94 3.32
N LEU A 131 8.95 24.91 2.52
CA LEU A 131 9.97 24.12 1.82
C LEU A 131 10.76 24.93 0.78
N ALA A 132 10.13 25.92 0.15
CA ALA A 132 10.76 26.79 -0.82
C ALA A 132 11.63 27.88 -0.17
N LEU A 133 11.16 28.47 0.93
CA LEU A 133 11.85 29.56 1.62
C LEU A 133 12.97 29.08 2.56
N GLN A 134 12.77 27.93 3.21
CA GLN A 134 13.66 27.37 4.22
C GLN A 134 14.20 28.41 5.23
N PRO A 135 13.33 29.11 6.00
CA PRO A 135 13.78 30.13 6.95
C PRO A 135 14.73 29.57 8.02
N ASP A 136 15.68 30.39 8.47
CA ASP A 136 16.59 30.08 9.60
C ASP A 136 15.90 30.27 10.98
N ASP A 137 14.59 30.53 11.02
CA ASP A 137 13.80 30.69 12.25
C ASP A 137 13.32 29.32 12.77
N PRO A 138 13.68 28.90 14.00
CA PRO A 138 13.19 27.65 14.60
C PRO A 138 11.67 27.54 14.63
N ALA A 139 10.94 28.67 14.78
CA ALA A 139 9.48 28.67 14.77
C ALA A 139 8.91 28.21 13.41
N ALA A 140 9.64 28.38 12.31
CA ALA A 140 9.22 27.92 10.99
C ALA A 140 9.27 26.38 10.88
N ILE A 141 10.20 25.72 11.57
CA ILE A 141 10.24 24.25 11.65
C ILE A 141 9.10 23.73 12.52
N GLU A 142 8.83 24.37 13.66
CA GLU A 142 7.67 24.01 14.49
C GLU A 142 6.35 24.14 13.73
N GLU A 143 6.17 25.25 12.99
CA GLU A 143 5.03 25.47 12.10
C GLU A 143 4.95 24.36 11.05
N PHE A 144 6.06 24.09 10.34
CA PHE A 144 6.12 23.07 9.31
C PHE A 144 5.69 21.70 9.84
N VAL A 145 6.29 21.23 10.93
CA VAL A 145 5.99 19.92 11.52
C VAL A 145 4.52 19.85 11.99
N SER A 146 3.99 20.91 12.57
CA SER A 146 2.58 21.00 12.97
C SER A 146 1.63 20.87 11.77
N LEU A 147 1.96 21.54 10.67
CA LEU A 147 1.20 21.45 9.42
C LEU A 147 1.27 20.05 8.82
N VAL A 148 2.46 19.41 8.80
CA VAL A 148 2.61 18.03 8.32
C VAL A 148 1.76 17.07 9.15
N ARG A 149 1.79 17.15 10.49
CA ARG A 149 0.99 16.30 11.38
C ARG A 149 -0.51 16.49 11.20
N THR A 150 -0.93 17.72 10.95
CA THR A 150 -2.31 18.07 10.63
C THR A 150 -2.72 17.46 9.29
N LEU A 151 -1.90 17.67 8.26
CA LEU A 151 -2.11 17.17 6.91
C LEU A 151 -2.24 15.64 6.89
N THR A 152 -1.39 14.93 7.63
CA THR A 152 -1.36 13.46 7.63
C THR A 152 -2.41 12.81 8.52
N GLY A 153 -3.23 13.58 9.24
CA GLY A 153 -4.26 13.06 10.13
C GLY A 153 -3.70 12.25 11.31
N CYS A 154 -2.42 12.43 11.63
CA CYS A 154 -1.74 11.75 12.74
C CYS A 154 -2.23 12.20 14.11
N THR A 155 -3.15 13.18 14.14
CA THR A 155 -3.92 13.57 15.32
C THR A 155 -5.05 12.60 15.66
N SER A 156 -5.39 11.63 14.77
CA SER A 156 -6.34 10.55 15.05
C SER A 156 -5.61 9.30 15.58
N PRO A 157 -5.80 8.92 16.86
CA PRO A 157 -5.18 7.72 17.43
C PRO A 157 -5.51 6.43 16.66
N GLN A 158 -6.71 6.36 16.08
CA GLN A 158 -7.17 5.20 15.33
C GLN A 158 -6.46 5.02 13.99
N ALA A 159 -6.19 6.12 13.27
CA ALA A 159 -5.43 6.08 12.02
C ALA A 159 -3.96 5.69 12.25
N ALA A 160 -3.38 6.15 13.37
CA ALA A 160 -2.03 5.78 13.78
C ALA A 160 -1.91 4.29 14.12
N LEU A 161 -2.86 3.72 14.88
CA LEU A 161 -2.91 2.29 15.17
C LEU A 161 -3.05 1.45 13.87
N LEU A 162 -3.91 1.89 12.95
CA LEU A 162 -4.09 1.21 11.66
C LEU A 162 -2.90 1.38 10.70
N ALA A 163 -1.91 2.22 11.02
CA ALA A 163 -0.65 2.31 10.30
C ALA A 163 0.42 1.36 10.86
N GLN A 164 0.20 0.80 12.06
CA GLN A 164 1.13 -0.14 12.69
C GLN A 164 0.95 -1.57 12.15
N ASP A 165 2.03 -2.34 12.17
CA ASP A 165 1.98 -3.78 11.81
C ASP A 165 2.01 -4.70 13.03
N ALA A 166 2.45 -4.20 14.17
CA ALA A 166 2.31 -4.84 15.46
C ALA A 166 0.86 -4.69 15.98
N GLY A 167 0.46 -5.56 16.89
CA GLY A 167 -0.83 -5.48 17.58
C GLY A 167 -0.99 -4.22 18.45
N GLU A 168 -2.11 -4.13 19.16
CA GLU A 168 -2.66 -2.92 19.82
C GLU A 168 -1.77 -2.21 20.87
N ASP A 169 -0.56 -2.71 21.15
CA ASP A 169 0.37 -2.17 22.15
C ASP A 169 1.43 -1.20 21.57
N GLY A 170 1.39 -0.87 20.27
CA GLY A 170 2.37 0.02 19.64
C GLY A 170 2.11 1.51 19.90
N ALA A 171 3.14 2.24 20.33
CA ALA A 171 3.09 3.71 20.36
C ALA A 171 3.10 4.27 18.92
N PRO A 172 2.43 5.41 18.64
CA PRO A 172 2.57 6.07 17.35
C PRO A 172 4.06 6.44 17.11
N PRO A 173 4.58 6.31 15.87
CA PRO A 173 5.96 6.63 15.54
C PRO A 173 6.42 7.99 16.08
N GLU A 174 7.64 8.07 16.63
CA GLU A 174 8.18 9.33 17.19
C GLU A 174 8.19 10.46 16.15
N LEU A 175 8.36 10.17 14.86
CA LEU A 175 8.26 11.16 13.78
C LEU A 175 6.91 11.92 13.79
N LEU A 176 5.84 11.31 14.30
CA LEU A 176 4.50 11.88 14.36
C LEU A 176 4.17 12.60 15.68
N THR A 177 4.93 12.35 16.74
CA THR A 177 4.58 12.81 18.10
C THR A 177 5.71 13.50 18.85
N GLY A 178 6.97 13.32 18.42
CA GLY A 178 8.17 13.84 19.06
C GLY A 178 8.38 15.34 18.91
N ASP A 179 9.48 15.84 19.46
CA ASP A 179 9.88 17.25 19.31
C ASP A 179 10.19 17.59 17.84
N PRO A 180 9.60 18.67 17.26
CA PRO A 180 9.80 19.04 15.87
C PRO A 180 11.26 19.16 15.43
N ALA A 181 12.09 19.85 16.21
CA ALA A 181 13.47 20.13 15.84
C ALA A 181 14.31 18.85 15.95
N ALA A 182 14.17 18.10 17.03
CA ALA A 182 14.90 16.85 17.24
C ALA A 182 14.60 15.81 16.15
N VAL A 183 13.33 15.67 15.75
CA VAL A 183 12.91 14.75 14.68
C VAL A 183 13.53 15.17 13.34
N CYS A 184 13.46 16.46 12.99
CA CYS A 184 14.05 16.94 11.73
C CYS A 184 15.58 16.81 11.72
N GLU A 185 16.26 17.06 12.85
CA GLU A 185 17.70 16.87 12.95
C GLU A 185 18.11 15.42 12.74
N ALA A 186 17.44 14.48 13.40
CA ALA A 186 17.71 13.04 13.28
C ALA A 186 17.49 12.52 11.85
N LEU A 187 16.41 12.96 11.20
CA LEU A 187 16.13 12.63 9.80
C LEU A 187 17.18 13.25 8.87
N GLY A 188 17.58 14.49 9.13
CA GLY A 188 18.64 15.16 8.38
C GLY A 188 19.99 14.42 8.48
N ASP A 189 20.33 13.88 9.64
CA ASP A 189 21.51 13.02 9.82
C ASP A 189 21.41 11.72 9.03
N ALA A 190 20.24 11.05 9.06
CA ALA A 190 20.02 9.83 8.31
C ALA A 190 20.15 10.05 6.79
N VAL A 191 19.56 11.12 6.26
CA VAL A 191 19.68 11.51 4.85
C VAL A 191 21.14 11.79 4.48
N ALA A 192 21.87 12.54 5.32
CA ALA A 192 23.27 12.85 5.08
C ALA A 192 24.18 11.62 5.09
N ALA A 193 23.90 10.63 5.96
CA ALA A 193 24.64 9.37 6.00
C ALA A 193 24.46 8.56 4.71
N VAL A 194 23.23 8.45 4.21
CA VAL A 194 22.93 7.75 2.94
C VAL A 194 23.56 8.44 1.73
N GLN A 195 23.59 9.78 1.72
CA GLN A 195 24.20 10.55 0.63
C GLN A 195 25.74 10.59 0.70
N GLY A 196 26.32 10.56 1.91
CA GLY A 196 27.76 10.59 2.14
C GLY A 196 28.50 9.34 1.65
N GLU A 197 27.81 8.20 1.52
CA GLU A 197 28.35 6.99 0.90
C GLU A 197 28.48 7.09 -0.64
N GLN A 198 27.91 8.12 -1.28
CA GLN A 198 27.95 8.33 -2.74
C GLN A 198 28.80 9.54 -3.19
N GLY A 199 29.47 10.27 -2.29
CA GLY A 199 30.33 11.38 -2.74
C GLY A 199 31.13 12.08 -1.63
N GLU A 200 32.44 11.84 -1.61
CA GLU A 200 33.39 12.74 -0.95
C GLU A 200 33.51 14.05 -1.73
N GLN A 201 32.94 15.14 -1.21
CA GLN A 201 33.58 16.46 -1.12
C GLN A 201 32.62 17.52 -0.56
N ALA A 202 33.02 18.14 0.56
CA ALA A 202 33.07 19.60 0.78
C ALA A 202 32.93 19.93 2.27
N LEU A 203 34.06 20.22 2.93
CA LEU A 203 34.10 20.98 4.18
C LEU A 203 34.10 22.48 3.85
N LEU A 204 33.24 23.27 4.53
CA LEU A 204 33.42 24.66 5.03
C LEU A 204 32.06 25.40 5.10
N GLY A 205 31.54 25.66 6.32
CA GLY A 205 30.40 26.57 6.56
C GLY A 205 29.49 26.16 7.73
N GLY A 206 29.80 26.56 8.97
CA GLY A 206 29.25 25.96 10.20
C GLY A 206 27.87 26.40 10.71
N LEU A 207 27.19 27.39 10.13
CA LEU A 207 25.85 27.83 10.58
C LEU A 207 24.78 27.69 9.48
N GLY A 208 25.08 28.10 8.25
CA GLY A 208 24.18 27.87 7.09
C GLY A 208 24.07 26.40 6.64
N ARG A 209 24.90 25.49 7.18
CA ARG A 209 24.75 24.04 6.99
C ARG A 209 23.76 23.40 7.95
N LEU A 210 23.63 23.93 9.19
CA LEU A 210 22.64 23.39 10.14
C LEU A 210 21.23 23.68 9.65
N GLY A 211 20.93 24.91 9.21
CA GLY A 211 19.62 25.26 8.63
C GLY A 211 19.25 24.39 7.43
N LYS A 212 20.18 24.22 6.48
CA LYS A 212 19.97 23.34 5.30
C LYS A 212 19.79 21.86 5.66
N LYS A 213 20.48 21.38 6.69
CA LYS A 213 20.35 19.99 7.19
C LYS A 213 18.98 19.76 7.84
N VAL A 214 18.53 20.69 8.68
CA VAL A 214 17.23 20.60 9.35
C VAL A 214 16.08 20.63 8.33
N TRP A 215 16.15 21.50 7.31
CA TRP A 215 15.15 21.52 6.23
C TRP A 215 15.20 20.27 5.33
N SER A 216 16.38 19.66 5.14
CA SER A 216 16.49 18.34 4.50
C SER A 216 15.77 17.27 5.33
N GLY A 217 15.90 17.30 6.64
CA GLY A 217 15.18 16.41 7.54
C GLY A 217 13.68 16.70 7.62
N ALA A 218 13.26 17.97 7.52
CA ALA A 218 11.85 18.35 7.43
C ALA A 218 11.19 17.84 6.14
N ARG A 219 11.91 17.89 5.01
CA ARG A 219 11.47 17.29 3.75
C ARG A 219 11.31 15.77 3.89
N GLU A 220 12.28 15.11 4.52
CA GLU A 220 12.20 13.68 4.81
C GLU A 220 11.05 13.34 5.75
N LEU A 221 10.78 14.17 6.77
CA LEU A 221 9.64 14.02 7.66
C LEU A 221 8.33 14.01 6.88
N LEU A 222 8.14 14.95 5.93
CA LEU A 222 6.93 14.99 5.11
C LEU A 222 6.77 13.71 4.28
N ARG A 223 7.86 13.20 3.68
CA ARG A 223 7.82 11.93 2.94
C ARG A 223 7.42 10.76 3.84
N GLN A 224 8.05 10.61 5.01
CA GLN A 224 7.74 9.55 5.96
C GLN A 224 6.32 9.67 6.52
N ALA A 225 5.91 10.88 6.92
CA ALA A 225 4.59 11.11 7.48
C ALA A 225 3.48 10.82 6.46
N THR A 226 3.64 11.20 5.19
CA THR A 226 2.67 10.85 4.14
C THR A 226 2.65 9.36 3.84
N TYR A 227 3.80 8.67 3.89
CA TYR A 227 3.86 7.21 3.81
C TYR A 227 3.04 6.53 4.92
N PHE A 228 3.24 6.90 6.19
CA PHE A 228 2.48 6.36 7.31
C PHE A 228 0.99 6.69 7.23
N ALA A 229 0.64 7.90 6.79
CA ALA A 229 -0.75 8.28 6.55
C ALA A 229 -1.41 7.37 5.51
N MET A 230 -0.73 7.08 4.40
CA MET A 230 -1.26 6.19 3.35
C MET A 230 -1.39 4.75 3.85
N LYS A 231 -0.42 4.26 4.63
CA LYS A 231 -0.48 2.95 5.26
C LYS A 231 -1.68 2.82 6.20
N GLY A 232 -1.89 3.83 7.06
CA GLY A 232 -3.06 3.91 7.94
C GLY A 232 -4.37 3.98 7.17
N ARG A 233 -4.41 4.81 6.12
CA ARG A 233 -5.58 4.94 5.25
C ARG A 233 -5.94 3.65 4.52
N ALA A 234 -4.96 2.90 4.01
CA ALA A 234 -5.21 1.57 3.44
C ALA A 234 -5.88 0.65 4.47
N GLY A 235 -5.41 0.68 5.72
CA GLY A 235 -6.05 -0.02 6.85
C GLY A 235 -7.48 0.45 7.12
N THR A 236 -7.71 1.76 7.15
CA THR A 236 -9.04 2.37 7.35
C THR A 236 -10.02 2.00 6.24
N VAL A 237 -9.66 2.25 4.98
CA VAL A 237 -10.52 1.92 3.83
C VAL A 237 -10.78 0.42 3.76
N GLY A 238 -9.79 -0.42 4.07
CA GLY A 238 -9.98 -1.85 4.20
C GLY A 238 -11.01 -2.20 5.27
N LYS A 239 -10.74 -1.83 6.53
CA LYS A 239 -11.54 -2.23 7.70
C LYS A 239 -12.92 -1.57 7.78
N ALA A 240 -13.02 -0.27 7.49
CA ALA A 240 -14.26 0.48 7.63
C ALA A 240 -15.05 0.58 6.31
N GLY A 241 -14.41 0.38 5.16
CA GLY A 241 -15.06 0.47 3.84
C GLY A 241 -15.28 -0.89 3.18
N LEU A 242 -14.21 -1.50 2.68
CA LEU A 242 -14.28 -2.72 1.90
C LEU A 242 -14.85 -3.90 2.72
N GLY A 243 -14.45 -4.05 3.99
CA GLY A 243 -14.96 -5.10 4.88
C GLY A 243 -16.49 -5.10 5.02
N PRO A 244 -17.12 -3.97 5.41
CA PRO A 244 -18.57 -3.85 5.44
C PRO A 244 -19.25 -4.05 4.08
N LEU A 245 -18.65 -3.58 2.98
CA LEU A 245 -19.16 -3.83 1.62
C LEU A 245 -19.15 -5.33 1.28
N LEU A 246 -18.11 -6.07 1.65
CA LEU A 246 -18.06 -7.53 1.51
C LEU A 246 -19.14 -8.23 2.34
N GLY A 247 -19.47 -7.70 3.52
CA GLY A 247 -20.61 -8.15 4.32
C GLY A 247 -21.95 -7.94 3.62
N GLN A 248 -22.15 -6.78 3.00
CA GLN A 248 -23.36 -6.52 2.20
C GLN A 248 -23.47 -7.46 0.99
N LEU A 249 -22.34 -7.75 0.33
CA LEU A 249 -22.28 -8.76 -0.73
C LEU A 249 -22.66 -10.15 -0.21
N ALA A 250 -22.14 -10.56 0.94
CA ALA A 250 -22.47 -11.86 1.55
C ALA A 250 -23.98 -12.00 1.84
N ALA A 251 -24.62 -10.91 2.30
CA ALA A 251 -26.04 -10.90 2.61
C ALA A 251 -26.93 -10.89 1.35
N ARG A 252 -26.55 -10.12 0.31
CA ARG A 252 -27.34 -9.95 -0.91
C ARG A 252 -27.11 -11.06 -1.94
N ALA A 253 -25.90 -11.60 -1.99
CA ALA A 253 -25.46 -12.58 -2.97
C ALA A 253 -24.69 -13.72 -2.26
N PRO A 254 -25.34 -14.50 -1.38
CA PRO A 254 -24.67 -15.52 -0.57
C PRO A 254 -24.04 -16.66 -1.40
N GLY A 255 -24.44 -16.82 -2.66
CA GLY A 255 -23.86 -17.79 -3.60
C GLY A 255 -22.62 -17.29 -4.34
N THR A 256 -22.27 -16.01 -4.22
CA THR A 256 -21.14 -15.41 -4.94
C THR A 256 -19.87 -15.49 -4.11
N ARG A 257 -18.85 -16.15 -4.65
CA ARG A 257 -17.51 -16.19 -4.05
C ARG A 257 -16.75 -14.93 -4.38
N VAL A 258 -16.03 -14.39 -3.42
CA VAL A 258 -15.26 -13.16 -3.56
C VAL A 258 -13.77 -13.45 -3.46
N HIS A 259 -13.01 -13.01 -4.46
CA HIS A 259 -11.56 -13.17 -4.55
C HIS A 259 -10.91 -11.80 -4.46
N LEU A 260 -10.10 -11.59 -3.42
CA LEU A 260 -9.44 -10.32 -3.20
C LEU A 260 -8.04 -10.35 -3.77
N VAL A 261 -7.68 -9.31 -4.52
CA VAL A 261 -6.34 -9.06 -5.02
C VAL A 261 -5.90 -7.70 -4.52
N GLY A 262 -4.68 -7.58 -4.03
CA GLY A 262 -4.13 -6.31 -3.62
C GLY A 262 -2.66 -6.19 -3.97
N HIS A 263 -2.26 -5.03 -4.48
CA HIS A 263 -0.86 -4.70 -4.78
C HIS A 263 -0.33 -3.67 -3.80
N SER A 264 0.91 -3.81 -3.30
CA SER A 264 1.54 -2.81 -2.43
C SER A 264 0.64 -2.46 -1.22
N PHE A 265 0.28 -1.19 -0.98
CA PHE A 265 -0.70 -0.83 0.05
C PHE A 265 -2.13 -1.31 -0.24
N GLY A 266 -2.48 -1.57 -1.49
CA GLY A 266 -3.72 -2.28 -1.83
C GLY A 266 -3.76 -3.70 -1.25
N ALA A 267 -2.60 -4.36 -1.11
CA ALA A 267 -2.48 -5.64 -0.41
C ALA A 267 -2.84 -5.47 1.08
N ARG A 268 -2.32 -4.42 1.72
CA ARG A 268 -2.72 -4.06 3.10
C ARG A 268 -4.22 -3.78 3.19
N LEU A 269 -4.78 -3.03 2.24
CA LEU A 269 -6.21 -2.68 2.22
C LEU A 269 -7.09 -3.93 2.20
N VAL A 270 -6.85 -4.88 1.28
CA VAL A 270 -7.65 -6.11 1.21
C VAL A 270 -7.42 -7.02 2.42
N SER A 271 -6.22 -7.03 3.01
CA SER A 271 -5.94 -7.72 4.26
C SER A 271 -6.74 -7.14 5.44
N PHE A 272 -6.82 -5.82 5.57
CA PHE A 272 -7.60 -5.15 6.62
C PHE A 272 -9.12 -5.23 6.38
N ALA A 273 -9.57 -5.48 5.15
CA ALA A 273 -10.97 -5.80 4.88
C ALA A 273 -11.44 -7.06 5.63
N LEU A 274 -10.54 -8.02 5.89
CA LEU A 274 -10.85 -9.20 6.71
C LEU A 274 -11.15 -8.84 8.18
N ALA A 275 -10.50 -7.79 8.70
CA ALA A 275 -10.77 -7.26 10.05
C ALA A 275 -12.13 -6.55 10.14
N GLY A 276 -12.56 -5.95 9.02
CA GLY A 276 -13.85 -5.26 8.88
C GLY A 276 -15.02 -6.17 8.50
N LEU A 277 -14.74 -7.43 8.16
CA LEU A 277 -15.74 -8.36 7.68
C LEU A 277 -16.70 -8.75 8.83
N PRO A 278 -18.03 -8.68 8.63
CA PRO A 278 -18.99 -9.12 9.66
C PRO A 278 -18.81 -10.59 10.05
N PRO A 279 -19.00 -10.96 11.34
CA PRO A 279 -18.74 -12.31 11.85
C PRO A 279 -19.47 -13.44 11.14
N GLU A 280 -20.57 -13.16 10.45
CA GLU A 280 -21.41 -14.10 9.68
C GLU A 280 -20.99 -14.24 8.21
N ALA A 281 -20.26 -13.26 7.66
CA ALA A 281 -19.87 -13.27 6.27
C ALA A 281 -18.79 -14.33 6.00
N ARG A 282 -19.05 -15.21 5.02
CA ARG A 282 -18.18 -16.33 4.59
C ARG A 282 -18.01 -16.37 3.07
N ASN A 283 -18.11 -15.23 2.40
CA ASN A 283 -18.03 -15.13 0.94
C ASN A 283 -16.59 -14.94 0.42
N VAL A 284 -15.62 -14.58 1.25
CA VAL A 284 -14.22 -14.42 0.81
C VAL A 284 -13.58 -15.79 0.59
N ALA A 285 -13.38 -16.13 -0.68
CA ALA A 285 -12.92 -17.43 -1.13
C ALA A 285 -11.39 -17.52 -1.29
N SER A 286 -10.73 -16.43 -1.69
CA SER A 286 -9.26 -16.38 -1.72
C SER A 286 -8.74 -14.95 -1.61
N VAL A 287 -7.48 -14.81 -1.22
CA VAL A 287 -6.76 -13.53 -1.18
C VAL A 287 -5.41 -13.70 -1.86
N THR A 288 -5.07 -12.82 -2.80
CA THR A 288 -3.76 -12.76 -3.46
C THR A 288 -3.12 -11.39 -3.21
N LEU A 289 -1.95 -11.40 -2.59
CA LEU A 289 -1.19 -10.23 -2.19
C LEU A 289 0.05 -10.13 -3.08
N LEU A 290 0.09 -9.14 -3.96
CA LEU A 290 1.18 -8.90 -4.91
C LEU A 290 2.10 -7.81 -4.36
N GLN A 291 3.36 -8.14 -4.06
CA GLN A 291 4.36 -7.17 -3.58
C GLN A 291 3.80 -6.38 -2.37
N GLY A 292 3.27 -7.08 -1.37
CA GLY A 292 2.54 -6.48 -0.25
C GLY A 292 3.39 -5.53 0.59
N ALA A 293 2.99 -4.25 0.66
CA ALA A 293 3.72 -3.21 1.37
C ALA A 293 3.28 -3.11 2.85
N PHE A 294 3.46 -4.19 3.60
CA PHE A 294 3.29 -4.23 5.05
C PHE A 294 4.15 -5.36 5.64
N SER A 295 4.31 -5.40 6.97
CA SER A 295 5.17 -6.41 7.61
C SER A 295 4.80 -7.83 7.19
N HIS A 296 5.81 -8.64 6.87
CA HIS A 296 5.65 -10.07 6.63
C HIS A 296 5.16 -10.88 7.83
N SER A 297 5.21 -10.29 9.02
CA SER A 297 4.80 -10.88 10.29
C SER A 297 3.39 -10.41 10.70
N ALA A 298 2.71 -9.59 9.90
CA ALA A 298 1.42 -9.03 10.27
C ALA A 298 0.34 -10.10 10.55
N TYR A 299 0.40 -11.26 9.88
CA TYR A 299 -0.52 -12.39 10.13
C TYR A 299 -0.05 -13.34 11.24
N SER A 300 1.20 -13.22 11.68
CA SER A 300 1.77 -14.04 12.74
C SER A 300 1.21 -13.66 14.13
N PRO A 301 1.33 -14.51 15.16
CA PRO A 301 0.95 -14.14 16.52
C PRO A 301 1.58 -12.81 16.97
N GLY A 302 0.75 -11.88 17.43
CA GLY A 302 1.19 -10.53 17.83
C GLY A 302 1.24 -9.50 16.70
N GLY A 303 1.01 -9.91 15.45
CA GLY A 303 0.81 -8.99 14.32
C GLY A 303 -0.61 -8.42 14.25
N ALA A 304 -0.77 -7.29 13.58
CA ALA A 304 -2.04 -6.56 13.45
C ALA A 304 -3.17 -7.35 12.74
N LEU A 305 -2.82 -8.40 12.01
CA LEU A 305 -3.73 -9.26 11.25
C LEU A 305 -3.74 -10.71 11.77
N ALA A 306 -3.23 -10.94 12.99
CA ALA A 306 -3.13 -12.26 13.59
C ALA A 306 -4.48 -12.99 13.58
N GLY A 307 -4.50 -14.17 12.96
CA GLY A 307 -5.69 -15.03 12.89
C GLY A 307 -6.73 -14.62 11.83
N LEU A 308 -6.57 -13.49 11.14
CA LEU A 308 -7.53 -13.03 10.14
C LEU A 308 -7.53 -13.88 8.85
N GLN A 309 -6.49 -14.67 8.60
CA GLN A 309 -6.49 -15.67 7.52
C GLN A 309 -7.61 -16.70 7.68
N ALA A 310 -8.09 -16.95 8.91
CA ALA A 310 -9.23 -17.84 9.17
C ALA A 310 -10.58 -17.28 8.66
N ARG A 311 -10.60 -16.01 8.21
CA ARG A 311 -11.77 -15.37 7.58
C ARG A 311 -11.88 -15.66 6.09
N VAL A 312 -10.91 -16.37 5.52
CA VAL A 312 -10.83 -16.74 4.09
C VAL A 312 -11.10 -18.23 3.98
N ASN A 313 -12.00 -18.64 3.08
CA ASN A 313 -12.35 -20.06 2.92
C ASN A 313 -11.28 -20.87 2.16
N GLY A 314 -10.40 -20.18 1.43
CA GLY A 314 -9.31 -20.75 0.66
C GLY A 314 -7.96 -20.11 1.01
N PRO A 315 -7.01 -20.02 0.07
CA PRO A 315 -5.67 -19.56 0.37
C PRO A 315 -5.57 -18.04 0.58
N VAL A 316 -4.58 -17.66 1.38
CA VAL A 316 -4.01 -16.31 1.39
C VAL A 316 -2.60 -16.40 0.78
N VAL A 317 -2.44 -15.98 -0.47
CA VAL A 317 -1.19 -16.12 -1.22
C VAL A 317 -0.41 -14.80 -1.16
N ALA A 318 0.81 -14.83 -0.66
CA ALA A 318 1.76 -13.71 -0.76
C ALA A 318 2.75 -13.98 -1.90
N CYS A 319 2.60 -13.23 -2.99
CA CYS A 319 3.55 -13.21 -4.08
C CYS A 319 4.62 -12.16 -3.81
N HIS A 320 5.88 -12.60 -3.70
CA HIS A 320 6.99 -11.75 -3.34
C HIS A 320 8.11 -11.82 -4.38
N SER A 321 8.99 -10.81 -4.39
CA SER A 321 10.17 -10.78 -5.25
C SER A 321 11.35 -10.16 -4.52
N SER A 322 12.49 -10.86 -4.57
CA SER A 322 13.79 -10.33 -4.12
C SER A 322 14.26 -9.13 -4.94
N HIS A 323 13.68 -8.89 -6.13
CA HIS A 323 13.93 -7.71 -6.94
C HIS A 323 13.10 -6.49 -6.53
N ASP A 324 12.15 -6.63 -5.60
CA ASP A 324 11.41 -5.51 -5.03
C ASP A 324 12.29 -4.70 -4.07
N GLN A 325 12.98 -3.70 -4.62
CA GLN A 325 13.88 -2.83 -3.87
C GLN A 325 13.11 -1.75 -3.11
N ALA A 326 11.90 -1.40 -3.54
CA ALA A 326 11.05 -0.46 -2.80
C ALA A 326 10.81 -0.98 -1.38
N LEU A 327 10.47 -2.26 -1.26
CA LEU A 327 10.21 -2.91 0.01
C LEU A 327 11.49 -3.37 0.74
N GLY A 328 12.55 -3.71 0.01
CA GLY A 328 13.85 -4.04 0.60
C GLY A 328 14.60 -2.83 1.21
N VAL A 329 14.34 -1.60 0.75
CA VAL A 329 15.11 -0.39 1.12
C VAL A 329 14.29 0.63 1.91
N PHE A 330 13.04 0.95 1.51
CA PHE A 330 12.28 2.01 2.18
C PHE A 330 11.62 1.56 3.48
N TYR A 331 11.23 0.28 3.59
CA TYR A 331 10.58 -0.25 4.79
C TYR A 331 11.51 -0.30 6.02
N PRO A 332 12.78 -0.75 5.88
CA PRO A 332 13.73 -0.71 6.99
C PRO A 332 14.08 0.72 7.43
N LEU A 333 14.14 1.68 6.50
CA LEU A 333 14.43 3.08 6.83
C LEU A 333 13.26 3.72 7.61
N ALA A 334 12.02 3.53 7.15
CA ALA A 334 10.82 4.04 7.83
C ALA A 334 10.65 3.43 9.24
N SER A 335 10.92 2.13 9.40
CA SER A 335 10.82 1.43 10.69
C SER A 335 11.92 1.87 11.69
N ARG A 336 13.16 2.05 11.23
CA ARG A 336 14.28 2.59 12.05
C ARG A 336 13.97 3.98 12.62
N LEU A 337 13.31 4.82 11.83
CA LEU A 337 12.96 6.21 12.19
C LEU A 337 11.69 6.31 13.04
N SER A 338 10.96 5.21 13.24
CA SER A 338 9.75 5.15 14.06
C SER A 338 10.00 4.93 15.55
N GLY A 339 11.26 4.67 15.95
CA GLY A 339 11.64 4.41 17.35
C GLY A 339 11.41 2.96 17.80
N ASP A 340 11.04 2.05 16.89
CA ASP A 340 10.81 0.64 17.19
C ASP A 340 12.10 -0.22 17.27
N ASP A 341 13.26 0.36 16.97
CA ASP A 341 14.56 -0.33 17.01
C ASP A 341 15.24 -0.20 18.37
N ARG A 342 15.08 -1.21 19.23
CA ARG A 342 16.03 -1.48 20.33
C ARG A 342 17.26 -2.29 19.89
N SER A 343 17.46 -2.52 18.59
CA SER A 343 18.57 -3.32 18.04
C SER A 343 19.14 -2.74 16.75
N LEU A 344 20.45 -2.46 16.73
CA LEU A 344 21.22 -2.01 15.55
C LEU A 344 21.29 -3.05 14.41
N LEU A 345 20.79 -4.27 14.62
CA LEU A 345 20.77 -5.35 13.62
C LEU A 345 19.43 -5.50 12.89
N GLY A 346 18.43 -4.67 13.21
CA GLY A 346 17.08 -4.82 12.69
C GLY A 346 16.40 -6.05 13.29
N ASP A 347 15.18 -5.87 13.79
CA ASP A 347 14.37 -7.03 14.13
C ASP A 347 13.80 -7.64 12.85
N ASP A 348 14.02 -8.95 12.63
CA ASP A 348 13.47 -9.68 11.48
C ASP A 348 11.97 -9.45 11.34
N ARG A 349 11.24 -9.09 12.41
CA ARG A 349 9.80 -8.74 12.36
C ARG A 349 9.42 -7.59 11.41
N TRP A 350 10.36 -6.74 10.99
CA TRP A 350 10.08 -5.54 10.21
C TRP A 350 10.34 -5.66 8.70
N GLY A 351 10.69 -6.85 8.21
CA GLY A 351 10.72 -7.12 6.77
C GLY A 351 9.34 -7.00 6.12
N ALA A 352 9.31 -6.80 4.81
CA ALA A 352 8.09 -6.54 4.06
C ALA A 352 7.59 -7.79 3.33
N LEU A 353 6.28 -8.04 3.42
CA LEU A 353 5.63 -9.22 2.84
C LEU A 353 5.92 -9.40 1.34
N GLY A 354 6.01 -8.28 0.59
CA GLY A 354 6.30 -8.30 -0.83
C GLY A 354 7.75 -8.58 -1.22
N HIS A 355 8.69 -8.55 -0.28
CA HIS A 355 10.09 -8.93 -0.50
C HIS A 355 10.34 -10.40 -0.12
N ASP A 356 9.87 -10.82 1.06
CA ASP A 356 10.27 -12.09 1.68
C ASP A 356 9.15 -13.13 1.84
N GLY A 357 7.89 -12.76 1.58
CA GLY A 357 6.73 -13.63 1.85
C GLY A 357 6.38 -13.66 3.34
N PHE A 358 5.51 -14.57 3.79
CA PHE A 358 5.06 -14.65 5.19
C PHE A 358 6.15 -15.13 6.14
N HIS A 359 6.29 -14.46 7.28
CA HIS A 359 7.18 -14.84 8.40
C HIS A 359 6.37 -15.11 9.68
N GLY A 360 6.95 -15.86 10.61
CA GLY A 360 6.35 -16.13 11.92
C GLY A 360 5.09 -17.03 11.93
N LEU A 361 4.71 -17.59 10.78
CA LEU A 361 3.58 -18.52 10.66
C LEU A 361 4.07 -19.97 10.60
N SER A 362 3.72 -20.76 11.62
CA SER A 362 4.00 -22.20 11.60
C SER A 362 3.21 -22.88 10.48
N GLY A 363 3.91 -23.60 9.60
CA GLY A 363 3.30 -24.42 8.56
C GLY A 363 2.82 -23.68 7.31
N ALA A 364 3.14 -22.39 7.14
CA ALA A 364 2.92 -21.69 5.87
C ALA A 364 3.98 -22.13 4.84
N PRO A 365 3.60 -22.81 3.74
CA PRO A 365 4.58 -23.23 2.74
C PRO A 365 5.15 -22.04 1.96
N ALA A 366 6.42 -22.15 1.58
CA ALA A 366 7.08 -21.26 0.64
C ALA A 366 7.41 -22.04 -0.63
N LEU A 367 6.92 -21.56 -1.78
CA LEU A 367 6.99 -22.26 -3.06
C LEU A 367 7.57 -21.33 -4.14
N PRO A 368 8.40 -21.85 -5.07
CA PRO A 368 8.65 -21.11 -6.31
C PRO A 368 7.36 -21.03 -7.13
N LEU A 369 7.18 -19.95 -7.90
CA LEU A 369 5.99 -19.71 -8.74
C LEU A 369 5.61 -20.91 -9.62
N SER A 370 6.59 -21.61 -10.20
CA SER A 370 6.34 -22.79 -11.03
C SER A 370 5.70 -23.95 -10.26
N ALA A 371 6.09 -24.18 -9.00
CA ALA A 371 5.50 -25.21 -8.16
C ALA A 371 4.11 -24.80 -7.66
N ALA A 372 3.92 -23.51 -7.34
CA ALA A 372 2.63 -22.97 -6.94
C ALA A 372 1.56 -23.09 -8.04
N LEU A 373 1.96 -22.96 -9.30
CA LEU A 373 1.07 -23.15 -10.46
C LEU A 373 0.81 -24.63 -10.81
N ALA A 374 1.55 -25.57 -10.22
CA ALA A 374 1.45 -26.99 -10.54
C ALA A 374 0.64 -27.81 -9.53
N ALA A 375 0.31 -27.24 -8.36
CA ALA A 375 -0.37 -27.94 -7.27
C ALA A 375 -1.54 -27.12 -6.74
N ALA A 376 -2.56 -27.79 -6.18
CA ALA A 376 -3.64 -27.10 -5.50
C ALA A 376 -3.13 -26.36 -4.26
N PHE A 377 -3.65 -25.16 -4.02
CA PHE A 377 -3.32 -24.40 -2.82
C PHE A 377 -3.99 -24.97 -1.57
N PRO A 378 -3.28 -25.05 -0.43
CA PRO A 378 -3.93 -25.29 0.86
C PRO A 378 -4.79 -24.10 1.27
N ALA A 379 -5.82 -24.34 2.09
CA ALA A 379 -6.59 -23.27 2.75
C ALA A 379 -5.79 -22.66 3.93
N SER A 380 -4.65 -22.06 3.61
CA SER A 380 -3.73 -21.44 4.56
C SER A 380 -3.00 -20.26 3.91
N CYS A 381 -2.16 -19.57 4.69
CA CYS A 381 -1.18 -18.64 4.13
C CYS A 381 -0.13 -19.41 3.33
N VAL A 382 0.28 -18.89 2.18
CA VAL A 382 1.31 -19.46 1.29
C VAL A 382 2.19 -18.35 0.74
N SER A 383 3.50 -18.50 0.84
CA SER A 383 4.47 -17.62 0.19
C SER A 383 4.83 -18.17 -1.19
N VAL A 384 4.79 -17.32 -2.21
CA VAL A 384 5.15 -17.67 -3.58
C VAL A 384 6.25 -16.73 -4.07
N ASP A 385 7.44 -17.29 -4.28
CA ASP A 385 8.57 -16.57 -4.86
C ASP A 385 8.34 -16.42 -6.37
N ALA A 386 8.08 -15.18 -6.78
CA ALA A 386 7.89 -14.79 -8.16
C ALA A 386 9.09 -14.04 -8.76
N SER A 387 10.25 -14.04 -8.10
CA SER A 387 11.46 -13.34 -8.56
C SER A 387 11.89 -13.73 -9.98
N ALA A 388 11.54 -14.95 -10.44
CA ALA A 388 11.82 -15.39 -11.80
C ALA A 388 11.04 -14.60 -12.88
N VAL A 389 9.91 -13.99 -12.51
CA VAL A 389 9.00 -13.27 -13.40
C VAL A 389 8.96 -11.77 -13.05
N VAL A 390 8.76 -11.45 -11.77
CA VAL A 390 8.73 -10.09 -11.21
C VAL A 390 10.16 -9.62 -10.98
N ARG A 391 10.77 -9.01 -12.00
CA ARG A 391 12.20 -8.66 -11.99
C ARG A 391 12.55 -7.44 -12.85
N ALA A 392 11.61 -6.93 -13.63
CA ALA A 392 11.80 -5.73 -14.43
C ALA A 392 11.49 -4.48 -13.59
N GLY A 393 12.25 -3.41 -13.78
CA GLY A 393 12.09 -2.16 -13.04
C GLY A 393 13.43 -1.47 -12.84
N GLY A 394 13.41 -0.27 -12.26
CA GLY A 394 14.60 0.55 -12.04
C GLY A 394 14.76 0.98 -10.57
N PRO A 395 15.99 1.30 -10.12
CA PRO A 395 16.17 1.90 -8.81
C PRO A 395 15.42 3.24 -8.73
N PRO A 396 14.87 3.62 -7.56
CA PRO A 396 15.00 2.91 -6.28
C PRO A 396 13.93 1.83 -6.05
N SER A 397 12.91 1.72 -6.90
CA SER A 397 11.77 0.83 -6.67
C SER A 397 11.99 -0.63 -7.05
N GLY A 398 12.93 -0.91 -7.96
CA GLY A 398 13.16 -2.26 -8.48
C GLY A 398 11.88 -2.83 -9.10
N ALA A 399 11.59 -4.11 -8.89
CA ALA A 399 10.46 -4.80 -9.50
C ALA A 399 9.10 -4.60 -8.81
N HIS A 400 8.96 -3.58 -7.95
CA HIS A 400 7.75 -3.40 -7.12
C HIS A 400 6.44 -3.31 -7.91
N SER A 401 6.47 -2.67 -9.08
CA SER A 401 5.29 -2.48 -9.94
C SER A 401 5.22 -3.47 -11.11
N ASP A 402 6.15 -4.43 -11.18
CA ASP A 402 6.26 -5.42 -12.26
C ASP A 402 5.30 -6.60 -12.07
N ILE A 403 4.01 -6.29 -11.96
CA ILE A 403 2.99 -7.23 -11.51
C ILE A 403 2.02 -7.67 -12.62
N CYS A 404 2.11 -7.06 -13.80
CA CYS A 404 1.23 -7.34 -14.94
C CYS A 404 1.80 -8.47 -15.81
N HIS A 405 1.82 -9.68 -15.26
CA HIS A 405 2.30 -10.89 -15.95
C HIS A 405 1.21 -11.95 -16.07
N PRO A 406 1.10 -12.67 -17.21
CA PRO A 406 0.15 -13.78 -17.35
C PRO A 406 0.28 -14.85 -16.25
N GLN A 407 1.49 -15.08 -15.73
CA GLN A 407 1.77 -16.02 -14.65
C GLN A 407 1.15 -15.57 -13.32
N LEU A 408 1.10 -14.27 -13.04
CA LEU A 408 0.45 -13.75 -11.83
C LEU A 408 -1.08 -13.74 -11.98
N ALA A 409 -1.60 -13.46 -13.18
CA ALA A 409 -3.02 -13.64 -13.47
C ALA A 409 -3.45 -15.11 -13.30
N HIS A 410 -2.64 -16.05 -13.81
CA HIS A 410 -2.85 -17.49 -13.61
C HIS A 410 -2.82 -17.83 -12.11
N LEU A 411 -1.81 -17.36 -11.38
CA LEU A 411 -1.70 -17.58 -9.93
C LEU A 411 -2.97 -17.13 -9.18
N THR A 412 -3.49 -15.94 -9.50
CA THR A 412 -4.73 -15.42 -8.90
C THR A 412 -5.94 -16.31 -9.19
N LEU A 413 -6.13 -16.72 -10.44
CA LEU A 413 -7.25 -17.59 -10.83
C LEU A 413 -7.13 -19.01 -10.26
N HIS A 414 -5.91 -19.52 -10.17
CA HIS A 414 -5.61 -20.81 -9.57
C HIS A 414 -5.88 -20.81 -8.06
N ALA A 415 -5.41 -19.78 -7.35
CA ALA A 415 -5.73 -19.56 -5.94
C ALA A 415 -7.23 -19.38 -5.68
N ALA A 416 -7.96 -18.85 -6.66
CA ALA A 416 -9.42 -18.73 -6.65
C ALA A 416 -10.14 -20.05 -6.95
N THR A 417 -9.43 -21.14 -7.28
CA THR A 417 -10.01 -22.42 -7.74
C THR A 417 -10.92 -22.27 -8.96
N LEU A 418 -10.48 -21.43 -9.91
CA LEU A 418 -11.17 -21.17 -11.18
C LEU A 418 -10.49 -21.84 -12.39
N LEU A 419 -9.34 -22.48 -12.18
CA LEU A 419 -8.56 -23.20 -13.20
C LEU A 419 -8.35 -24.66 -12.81
#